data_AF-A0A9P6YDP4-F1
#
_entry.id   AF-A0A9P6YDP4-F1
#
_cell.length_a   1.000
_cell.length_b   1.000
_cell.length_c   1.000
_cell.angle_alpha   90.00
_cell.angle_beta   90.00
_cell.angle_gamma   90.00
#
_symmetry.space_group_name_H-M   'P 1'
#
loop_
_entity.id
_entity.type
_entity.pdbx_description
1 polymer ?
#
loop_
_entity_poly.entity_id
_entity_poly.type
_entity_poly.pdbx_seq_one_letter_code
_entity_poly.pdbx_strand_id
1 'polypeptide(L)'
;MIEEPTIEYVDVEESNAIENNKSVAKGTATAHFIRFINELLDIMNMDESLMGSYLVMGYCNIHKTHPNIRKIESRGYRVIYLPPCSPELSPIEQF
;
A
#
# COMPACT_ATOMS: atom_id res chain seq x y z
N MET A 1 -23.52 11.96 18.23
CA MET A 1 -23.51 11.05 17.06
C MET A 1 -22.92 11.86 15.93
N ILE A 2 -21.69 11.55 15.53
CA ILE A 2 -21.04 12.22 14.40
C ILE A 2 -21.22 11.24 13.23
N GLU A 3 -21.97 11.66 12.21
CA GLU A 3 -22.16 10.86 11.00
C GLU A 3 -20.82 10.73 10.28
N GLU A 4 -20.42 9.50 9.97
CA GLU A 4 -19.26 9.24 9.13
C GLU A 4 -19.57 9.69 7.69
N PRO A 5 -18.68 10.48 7.05
CA PRO A 5 -18.92 10.89 5.68
C PRO A 5 -18.77 9.69 4.74
N THR A 6 -19.84 9.37 4.02
CA THR A 6 -19.81 8.42 2.91
C THR A 6 -19.03 9.00 1.75
N ILE A 7 -17.80 8.51 1.54
CA ILE A 7 -17.03 8.80 0.34
C ILE A 7 -17.39 7.73 -0.70
N GLU A 8 -18.12 8.13 -1.73
CA GLU A 8 -18.36 7.29 -2.91
C GLU A 8 -17.04 7.08 -3.66
N TYR A 9 -16.70 5.80 -3.85
CA TYR A 9 -15.53 5.40 -4.63
C TYR A 9 -15.92 5.38 -6.11
N VAL A 10 -15.30 6.26 -6.89
CA VAL A 10 -15.37 6.19 -8.36
C VAL A 10 -14.37 5.12 -8.81
N ASP A 11 -14.89 4.10 -9.50
CA ASP A 11 -14.06 3.14 -10.22
C ASP A 11 -13.20 3.90 -11.24
N VAL A 12 -11.88 3.79 -11.12
CA VAL A 12 -10.96 4.43 -12.05
C VAL A 12 -11.03 3.66 -13.37
N GLU A 13 -11.87 4.13 -14.28
CA GLU A 13 -11.85 3.67 -15.67
C GLU A 13 -10.52 4.03 -16.32
N GLU A 14 -9.95 3.04 -17.03
CA GLU A 14 -8.69 3.12 -17.75
C GLU A 14 -8.79 4.19 -18.85
N SER A 15 -8.24 5.38 -18.57
CA SER A 15 -8.30 6.50 -19.50
C SER A 15 -7.30 6.31 -20.64
N ASN A 16 -7.82 6.09 -21.85
CA ASN A 16 -7.06 6.11 -23.09
C ASN A 16 -6.26 7.42 -23.24
N ALA A 17 -4.98 7.26 -23.56
CA ALA A 17 -3.98 8.31 -23.59
C ALA A 17 -4.35 9.47 -24.52
N ILE A 18 -4.45 10.68 -23.96
CA ILE A 18 -4.24 11.92 -24.70
C ILE A 18 -2.88 12.44 -24.24
N GLU A 19 -1.90 12.39 -25.14
CA GLU A 19 -0.54 12.88 -24.95
C GLU A 19 -0.54 14.37 -24.63
N ASN A 20 -0.52 14.70 -23.34
CA ASN A 20 -0.09 16.00 -22.86
C ASN A 20 1.36 15.87 -22.45
N ASN A 21 2.24 16.67 -23.09
CA ASN A 21 3.65 16.84 -22.76
C ASN A 21 3.84 17.45 -21.35
N LYS A 22 3.46 16.69 -20.32
CA LYS A 22 3.84 16.92 -18.92
C LYS A 22 5.07 16.06 -18.67
N SER A 23 6.10 16.65 -18.10
CA SER A 23 7.25 15.90 -17.58
C SER A 23 6.72 14.76 -16.71
N VAL A 24 7.05 13.52 -17.07
CA VAL A 24 6.65 12.35 -16.29
C VAL A 24 7.12 12.58 -14.85
N ALA A 25 6.18 12.56 -13.91
CA ALA A 25 6.48 12.75 -12.50
C ALA A 25 7.48 11.68 -12.08
N LYS A 26 8.68 12.09 -11.66
CA LYS A 26 9.71 11.17 -11.17
C LYS A 26 9.36 10.80 -9.72
N GLY A 27 9.13 9.52 -9.46
CA GLY A 27 8.90 8.99 -8.11
C GLY A 27 7.85 7.88 -8.06
N THR A 28 7.67 7.33 -6.87
CA THR A 28 6.66 6.29 -6.62
C THR A 28 5.30 6.95 -6.37
N ALA A 29 4.39 6.81 -7.33
CA ALA A 29 2.97 7.11 -7.15
C ALA A 29 2.24 6.02 -6.34
N THR A 30 1.10 6.38 -5.76
CA THR A 30 0.22 5.44 -5.04
C THR A 30 -0.16 4.22 -5.88
N ALA A 31 -0.36 4.39 -7.19
CA ALA A 31 -0.65 3.29 -8.11
C ALA A 31 0.49 2.26 -8.17
N HIS A 32 1.74 2.70 -8.18
CA HIS A 32 2.90 1.81 -8.17
C HIS A 32 2.98 1.01 -6.86
N PHE A 33 2.72 1.66 -5.72
CA PHE A 33 2.68 1.00 -4.43
C PHE A 33 1.54 -0.03 -4.34
N ILE A 34 0.34 0.31 -4.83
CA ILE A 34 -0.80 -0.64 -4.88
C ILE A 34 -0.44 -1.87 -5.70
N ARG A 35 0.17 -1.69 -6.88
CA ARG A 35 0.60 -2.82 -7.71
C ARG A 35 1.59 -3.70 -6.97
N PHE A 36 2.61 -3.10 -6.36
CA PHE A 36 3.62 -3.81 -5.57
C PHE A 36 2.99 -4.63 -4.43
N ILE A 37 2.07 -4.05 -3.66
CA ILE A 37 1.39 -4.79 -2.57
C ILE A 37 0.58 -5.98 -3.12
N ASN A 38 -0.06 -5.84 -4.28
CA ASN A 38 -0.83 -6.95 -4.85
C ASN A 38 0.07 -8.13 -5.21
N GLU A 39 1.15 -7.84 -5.94
CA GLU A 39 2.12 -8.85 -6.36
C GLU A 39 2.81 -9.49 -5.15
N LEU A 40 3.17 -8.69 -4.14
CA LEU A 40 3.75 -9.19 -2.89
C LEU A 40 2.79 -10.16 -2.18
N LEU A 41 1.53 -9.77 -2.00
CA LEU A 41 0.55 -10.62 -1.32
C LEU A 41 0.22 -11.88 -2.14
N ASP A 42 0.23 -11.81 -3.48
CA ASP A 42 0.07 -13.00 -4.33
C ASP A 42 1.22 -13.99 -4.12
N ILE A 43 2.46 -13.51 -4.01
CA ILE A 43 3.63 -14.34 -3.71
C ILE A 43 3.55 -14.91 -2.29
N MET A 44 3.21 -14.08 -1.30
CA MET A 44 3.08 -14.53 0.09
C MET A 44 2.00 -15.60 0.26
N ASN A 45 0.93 -15.56 -0.54
CA ASN A 45 -0.12 -16.58 -0.52
C ASN A 45 0.34 -17.94 -1.06
N MET A 46 1.45 -18.00 -1.80
CA MET A 46 2.00 -19.27 -2.31
C MET A 46 2.73 -20.06 -1.22
N ASP A 47 3.07 -19.43 -0.09
CA ASP A 47 3.78 -20.04 1.02
C ASP A 47 2.92 -20.01 2.28
N GLU A 48 2.44 -21.18 2.70
CA GLU A 48 1.61 -21.32 3.92
C GLU A 48 2.31 -20.80 5.18
N SER A 49 3.65 -20.82 5.23
CA SER A 49 4.40 -20.32 6.38
C SER A 49 4.27 -18.80 6.57
N LEU A 50 3.93 -18.08 5.50
CA LEU A 50 3.75 -16.63 5.50
C LEU A 50 2.30 -16.21 5.77
N MET A 51 1.33 -17.12 5.70
CA MET A 51 -0.09 -16.82 5.96
C MET A 51 -0.30 -16.15 7.32
N GLY A 52 -1.09 -15.08 7.36
CA GLY A 52 -1.40 -14.38 8.60
C GLY A 52 -0.24 -13.59 9.21
N SER A 53 0.88 -13.43 8.49
CA SER A 53 2.03 -12.63 8.91
C SER A 53 1.71 -11.14 9.01
N TYR A 54 2.60 -10.41 9.69
CA TYR A 54 2.57 -8.96 9.76
C TYR A 54 3.48 -8.34 8.70
N LEU A 55 2.94 -7.40 7.93
CA LEU A 55 3.71 -6.51 7.08
C LEU A 55 4.16 -5.32 7.92
N VAL A 56 5.46 -5.23 8.19
CA VAL A 56 6.07 -4.07 8.87
C VAL A 56 6.39 -3.02 7.81
N MET A 57 5.76 -1.86 7.91
CA MET A 57 5.91 -0.77 6.95
C MET A 57 6.46 0.50 7.61
N GLY A 58 7.27 1.26 6.88
CA GLY A 58 7.74 2.57 7.33
C GLY A 58 6.60 3.57 7.52
N TYR A 59 6.84 4.61 8.32
CA TYR A 59 5.92 5.73 8.54
C TYR A 59 5.85 6.64 7.30
N CYS A 60 5.18 6.21 6.24
CA CYS A 60 4.96 7.01 5.03
C CYS A 60 3.45 7.11 4.71
N ASN A 61 3.01 8.29 4.27
CA ASN A 61 1.58 8.56 4.01
C ASN A 61 0.99 7.61 2.96
N ILE A 62 1.77 7.22 1.96
CA ILE A 62 1.32 6.29 0.91
C ILE A 62 0.98 4.89 1.46
N HIS A 63 1.56 4.50 2.61
CA HIS A 63 1.30 3.20 3.24
C HIS A 63 0.03 3.19 4.11
N LYS A 64 -0.53 4.36 4.42
CA LYS A 64 -1.59 4.53 5.44
C LYS A 64 -2.96 4.81 4.85
N THR A 65 -3.14 4.67 3.54
CA THR A 65 -4.45 4.86 2.93
C THR A 65 -5.38 3.72 3.34
N HIS A 66 -6.62 4.04 3.73
CA HIS A 66 -7.62 3.02 4.10
C HIS A 66 -7.81 1.91 3.05
N PRO A 67 -7.85 2.21 1.74
CA PRO A 67 -7.95 1.16 0.72
C PRO A 67 -6.80 0.16 0.76
N ASN A 68 -5.57 0.61 1.01
CA ASN A 68 -4.40 -0.26 1.08
C ASN A 68 -4.45 -1.17 2.31
N ILE A 69 -4.80 -0.61 3.48
CA ILE A 69 -4.92 -1.37 4.73
C ILE A 69 -6.00 -2.45 4.59
N ARG A 70 -7.20 -2.07 4.13
CA ARG A 70 -8.32 -3.00 3.92
C ARG A 70 -7.97 -4.13 2.96
N LYS A 71 -7.18 -3.84 1.92
CA LYS A 71 -6.75 -4.85 0.96
C LYS A 71 -5.83 -5.89 1.60
N ILE A 72 -4.86 -5.45 2.41
CA ILE A 72 -3.95 -6.34 3.14
C ILE A 72 -4.75 -7.20 4.13
N GLU A 73 -5.64 -6.58 4.90
CA GLU A 73 -6.49 -7.27 5.89
C GLU A 73 -7.46 -8.25 5.25
N SER A 74 -8.06 -7.92 4.09
CA SER A 74 -8.97 -8.81 3.36
C SER A 74 -8.31 -10.11 2.89
N ARG A 75 -6.99 -10.11 2.77
CA ARG A 75 -6.19 -11.30 2.42
C ARG A 75 -5.67 -12.05 3.65
N GLY A 76 -6.09 -11.66 4.85
CA GLY A 76 -5.75 -12.32 6.11
C GLY A 76 -4.45 -11.84 6.76
N TYR A 77 -3.81 -10.80 6.22
CA TYR A 77 -2.57 -10.26 6.75
C TYR A 77 -2.82 -9.04 7.65
N ARG A 78 -1.82 -8.66 8.45
CA ARG A 78 -1.90 -7.49 9.33
C ARG A 78 -0.79 -6.50 9.02
N VAL A 79 -1.00 -5.24 9.35
CA VAL A 79 -0.01 -4.17 9.13
C VAL A 79 0.46 -3.61 10.45
N ILE A 80 1.77 -3.41 10.60
CA ILE A 80 2.38 -2.64 11.69
C ILE A 80 3.19 -1.51 11.07
N TYR A 81 3.08 -0.31 11.63
CA TYR A 81 3.87 0.83 11.21
C TYR A 81 5.01 1.08 12.19
N LEU A 82 6.20 1.31 11.66
CA LEU A 82 7.31 1.79 12.48
C LEU A 82 7.00 3.20 13.03
N PRO A 83 7.56 3.56 14.19
CA PRO A 83 7.55 4.94 14.67
C PRO A 83 8.13 5.91 13.62
N PRO A 84 7.66 7.17 13.58
CA PRO A 84 8.23 8.18 12.71
C PRO A 84 9.73 8.33 12.91
N CYS A 85 10.49 8.46 11.82
CA CYS A 85 11.93 8.74 11.84
C CYS A 85 12.79 7.69 12.59
N SER A 86 12.37 6.43 12.61
CA SER A 86 13.13 5.32 13.23
C SER A 86 13.68 4.31 12.22
N PRO A 87 14.61 4.69 11.33
CA PRO A 87 15.25 3.76 10.39
C PRO A 87 15.98 2.62 11.12
N GLU A 88 16.51 2.86 12.31
CA GLU A 88 17.21 1.86 13.13
C GLU A 88 16.32 0.69 13.56
N LEU A 89 15.00 0.84 13.52
CA LEU A 89 14.03 -0.20 13.82
C LEU A 89 13.63 -1.03 12.59
N SER A 90 14.11 -0.65 11.42
CA SER A 90 13.79 -1.31 10.16
C SER A 90 14.83 -2.40 9.86
N PRO A 91 14.45 -3.69 9.88
CA PRO A 91 15.42 -4.76 9.64
C PRO A 91 16.09 -4.67 8.26
N ILE A 92 15.43 -4.05 7.27
CA ILE A 92 15.99 -3.89 5.93
C ILE A 92 17.19 -2.93 5.86
N GLU A 93 17.38 -2.08 6.88
CA GLU A 93 18.53 -1.15 6.97
C GLU A 93 19.78 -1.84 7.57
N GLN A 94 19.67 -3.12 7.96
CA GLN A 94 20.76 -3.90 8.55
C GLN A 94 21.47 -4.82 7.53
N PHE A 95 21.10 -4.76 6.25
CA PHE A 95 21.69 -5.52 5.14
C PHE A 95 22.52 -4.60 4.23
#